data_AF-A0A7C6HF03-F1
#
_entry.id   AF-A0A7C6HF03-F1
#
_cell.length_a   1.000
_cell.length_b   1.000
_cell.length_c   1.000
_cell.angle_alpha   90.00
_cell.angle_beta   90.00
_cell.angle_gamma   90.00
#
_symmetry.space_group_name_H-M   'P 1'
#
loop_
_entity.id
_entity.type
_entity.pdbx_description
1 polymer ?
#
loop_
_entity_poly.entity_id
_entity_poly.type
_entity_poly.pdbx_seq_one_letter_code
_entity_poly.pdbx_strand_id
1 'polypeptide(L)' 'IILVGNYAQEYYLNTRREKNLTETVRNFRKYLPDYFPLVHPSPRNIRWFRQNPWFENEVIPVLKEIVNRIVFKK' A
#
# COMPACT_ATOMS: atom_id res chain seq x y z
N ILE A 1 5.09 -1.01 9.22
CA ILE A 1 3.78 -0.43 9.59
C ILE A 1 2.90 -0.32 8.35
N ILE A 2 1.62 -0.69 8.39
CA ILE A 2 0.72 -0.58 7.23
C ILE A 2 0.00 0.78 7.25
N LEU A 3 0.05 1.51 6.14
CA LEU A 3 -0.55 2.85 6.00
C LEU A 3 -1.76 2.81 5.07
N VAL A 4 -2.96 2.75 5.63
CA VAL A 4 -4.21 2.59 4.85
C VAL A 4 -4.85 3.96 4.57
N GLY A 5 -4.92 4.33 3.30
CA GLY A 5 -5.58 5.55 2.83
C GLY A 5 -4.73 6.82 2.95
N ASN A 6 -5.25 7.91 2.39
CA ASN A 6 -4.49 9.14 2.18
C ASN A 6 -4.07 9.82 3.49
N TYR A 7 -4.95 9.86 4.51
CA TYR A 7 -4.63 10.49 5.79
C TYR A 7 -3.41 9.84 6.48
N ALA A 8 -3.34 8.51 6.51
CA ALA A 8 -2.20 7.80 7.08
C ALA A 8 -0.92 8.06 6.28
N GLN A 9 -1.02 8.02 4.94
CA GLN A 9 0.14 8.26 4.07
C GLN A 9 0.65 9.71 4.17
N GLU A 10 -0.24 10.70 4.25
CA GLU A 10 0.12 12.10 4.45
C GLU A 10 0.83 12.31 5.78
N TYR A 11 0.30 11.75 6.86
CA TYR A 11 0.88 11.90 8.18
C TYR A 11 2.26 11.24 8.31
N TYR A 12 2.38 9.98 7.88
CA TYR A 12 3.61 9.20 8.11
C TYR A 12 4.68 9.39 7.03
N LEU A 13 4.29 9.64 5.77
CA LEU A 13 5.26 9.81 4.68
C LEU A 13 5.62 11.28 4.47
N ASN A 14 4.75 12.22 4.88
CA ASN A 14 4.96 13.66 4.75
C ASN A 14 5.46 14.03 3.33
N THR A 15 6.64 14.64 3.21
CA THR A 15 7.24 15.06 1.94
C THR A 15 7.77 13.91 1.09
N ARG A 16 7.87 12.70 1.64
CA ARG A 16 8.32 11.49 0.90
C ARG A 16 7.21 10.86 0.07
N ARG A 17 5.94 11.24 0.28
CA ARG A 17 4.82 10.71 -0.51
C ARG A 17 4.94 11.11 -1.97
N GLU A 18 4.37 10.31 -2.86
CA GLU A 18 4.27 10.69 -4.28
C GLU A 18 3.15 11.72 -4.48
N LYS A 19 3.02 12.22 -5.72
CA LYS A 19 2.01 13.22 -6.10
C LYS A 19 0.57 12.92 -5.69
N ASN A 20 0.19 11.65 -5.53
CA ASN A 20 -1.13 11.23 -5.07
C ASN A 20 -1.12 9.82 -4.45
N LEU A 21 -2.27 9.40 -3.92
CA LEU A 21 -2.48 8.08 -3.31
C LEU A 21 -2.12 6.93 -4.25
N THR A 22 -2.59 6.98 -5.50
CA THR A 22 -2.37 5.93 -6.50
C THR A 22 -0.87 5.72 -6.74
N GLU A 23 -0.13 6.79 -6.96
CA GLU A 23 1.31 6.72 -7.23
C GLU A 23 2.10 6.31 -5.99
N THR A 24 1.68 6.75 -4.80
CA THR A 24 2.29 6.35 -3.54
C THR A 24 2.15 4.85 -3.32
N VAL A 25 0.97 4.29 -3.58
CA VAL A 25 0.72 2.85 -3.51
C VAL A 25 1.44 2.10 -4.63
N ARG A 26 1.51 2.66 -5.84
CA ARG A 26 2.24 2.06 -6.97
C ARG A 26 3.73 1.93 -6.68
N ASN A 27 4.31 2.93 -6.02
CA ASN A 27 5.71 2.96 -5.60
C ASN A 27 5.94 2.40 -4.18
N PHE A 28 5.05 1.52 -3.67
CA PHE A 28 5.09 1.03 -2.29
C PHE A 28 6.47 0.52 -1.84
N ARG A 29 7.26 -0.06 -2.77
CA ARG A 29 8.60 -0.59 -2.50
C ARG A 29 9.58 0.46 -1.96
N LYS A 30 9.41 1.74 -2.31
CA LYS A 30 10.26 2.85 -1.81
C LYS A 30 10.15 3.08 -0.30
N TYR A 31 9.08 2.58 0.31
CA TYR A 31 8.77 2.82 1.72
C TYR A 31 9.05 1.60 2.60
N LEU A 32 9.36 0.46 2.00
CA LEU A 32 9.77 -0.74 2.71
C LEU A 32 11.19 -0.58 3.28
N PRO A 33 11.50 -1.26 4.40
CA PRO A 33 10.64 -2.16 5.18
C PRO A 33 9.73 -1.43 6.19
N ASP A 34 9.94 -0.13 6.40
CA ASP A 34 9.34 0.62 7.50
C ASP A 34 7.83 0.82 7.33
N TYR A 35 7.40 1.17 6.12
CA TYR A 35 6.01 1.48 5.80
C TYR A 35 5.52 0.73 4.56
N PHE A 36 4.26 0.29 4.60
CA PHE A 36 3.57 -0.32 3.47
C PHE A 36 2.29 0.49 3.17
N PRO A 37 2.31 1.40 2.18
CA PRO A 37 1.13 2.18 1.80
C PRO A 37 0.11 1.33 1.02
N LEU A 38 -1.16 1.43 1.41
CA LEU A 38 -2.28 0.76 0.76
C LEU A 38 -3.44 1.74 0.52
N VAL A 39 -4.22 1.47 -0.52
CA VAL A 39 -5.54 2.08 -0.71
C VAL A 39 -6.52 1.54 0.35
N HIS A 40 -7.51 2.35 0.75
CA HIS A 40 -8.52 1.90 1.71
C HIS A 40 -9.40 0.79 1.12
N PRO A 41 -9.71 -0.30 1.86
CA PRO A 41 -10.53 -1.42 1.36
C PRO A 41 -12.05 -1.11 1.34
N SER A 42 -12.43 0.15 1.11
CA SER A 42 -13.85 0.55 1.08
C SER A 42 -14.49 0.07 -0.23
N PRO A 43 -15.77 -0.35 -0.23
CA PRO A 43 -16.53 -0.59 -1.46
C PRO A 43 -16.53 0.59 -2.44
N ARG A 44 -16.33 1.82 -1.92
CA ARG A 44 -16.19 3.02 -2.76
C ARG A 44 -14.99 2.96 -3.71
N ASN A 45 -13.98 2.13 -3.42
CA ASN A 45 -12.78 1.96 -4.23
C ASN A 45 -12.89 0.84 -5.28
N ILE A 46 -14.05 0.20 -5.47
CA ILE A 46 -14.24 -0.84 -6.50
C ILE A 46 -13.82 -0.36 -7.90
N ARG A 47 -14.23 0.87 -8.28
CA ARG A 47 -13.82 1.46 -9.56
C ARG A 47 -12.30 1.63 -9.65
N TRP A 48 -11.67 2.05 -8.55
CA TRP A 48 -10.22 2.21 -8.50
C TRP A 48 -9.51 0.88 -8.68
N PHE A 49 -9.94 -0.20 -8.01
CA PHE A 49 -9.35 -1.53 -8.18
C PHE A 49 -9.45 -2.03 -9.62
N ARG A 50 -10.61 -1.85 -10.27
CA ARG A 50 -10.81 -2.20 -11.69
C ARG A 50 -9.89 -1.43 -12.63
N GLN A 51 -9.59 -0.17 -12.32
CA GLN A 51 -8.70 0.68 -13.11
C GLN A 51 -7.21 0.43 -12.81
N ASN A 52 -6.90 -0.19 -11.68
CA ASN A 52 -5.54 -0.41 -11.20
C ASN A 52 -5.30 -1.90 -10.89
N PRO A 53 -5.38 -2.80 -11.91
CA PRO A 53 -5.26 -4.25 -11.70
C PRO A 53 -3.87 -4.65 -11.16
N TRP A 54 -2.85 -3.82 -11.39
CA TRP A 54 -1.51 -3.97 -10.80
C TRP A 54 -1.53 -4.00 -9.26
N PHE A 55 -2.53 -3.39 -8.61
CA PHE A 55 -2.62 -3.44 -7.15
C PHE A 55 -2.75 -4.89 -6.66
N GLU A 56 -3.66 -5.64 -7.26
CA GLU A 56 -3.88 -7.05 -6.89
C GLU A 56 -2.74 -7.95 -7.37
N ASN A 57 -2.16 -7.68 -8.53
CA ASN A 57 -1.13 -8.54 -9.13
C ASN A 57 0.28 -8.29 -8.58
N GLU A 58 0.59 -7.09 -8.09
CA GLU A 58 1.96 -6.70 -7.72
C GLU A 58 2.09 -6.28 -6.26
N VAL A 59 1.08 -5.59 -5.70
CA VAL A 59 1.15 -5.06 -4.32
C VAL A 59 0.72 -6.13 -3.32
N ILE A 60 -0.43 -6.76 -3.54
CA ILE A 60 -0.99 -7.76 -2.61
C ILE A 60 -0.08 -8.99 -2.42
N PRO A 61 0.59 -9.56 -3.44
CA PRO A 61 1.47 -10.70 -3.23
C PRO A 61 2.64 -10.37 -2.30
N VAL A 62 3.24 -9.18 -2.46
CA VAL A 62 4.34 -8.74 -1.59
C VAL A 62 3.85 -8.46 -0.18
N LEU A 63 2.65 -7.89 -0.02
CA LEU A 63 2.04 -7.74 1.30
C LEU A 63 1.87 -9.10 1.98
N LYS A 64 1.32 -10.10 1.29
CA LYS A 64 1.15 -11.46 1.81
C LYS A 64 2.48 -12.10 2.19
N GLU A 65 3.51 -11.95 1.35
CA GLU A 65 4.86 -12.46 1.63
C GLU A 65 5.43 -11.84 2.91
N ILE A 66 5.38 -10.51 3.04
CA ILE A 66 5.90 -9.80 4.21
C ILE A 66 5.13 -10.18 5.48
N VAL A 67 3.80 -10.20 5.41
CA VAL A 67 2.96 -10.59 6.55
C VAL A 67 3.24 -12.04 6.95
N ASN A 68 3.30 -12.97 5.99
CA ASN A 68 3.62 -14.36 6.29
C ASN A 68 4.99 -14.50 6.93
N ARG A 69 5.98 -13.79 6.41
CA ARG A 69 7.34 -13.78 6.95
C ARG A 69 7.40 -13.22 8.37
N ILE A 70 6.57 -12.25 8.72
CA ILE A 70 6.60 -11.63 10.06
C ILE A 70 5.77 -12.45 11.06
N VAL A 71 4.60 -12.94 10.65
CA VAL A 71 3.66 -13.64 11.54
C VAL A 71 4.06 -15.11 11.76
N PHE A 72 4.61 -15.77 10.74
CA PHE A 72 4.89 -17.21 10.78
C PHE A 72 6.37 -17.58 10.80
N LYS A 73 7.30 -16.61 10.74
CA LYS A 73 8.68 -16.94 11.13
C LYS A 73 8.73 -17.16 12.64
N LYS A 74 9.08 -18.39 13.03
CA LYS A 74 9.75 -18.67 14.30
C LYS A 74 11.17 -18.12 14.24
#